data_AF-R6HFC5-F1
#
_entry.id   AF-R6HFC5-F1
#
_cell.length_a   1.000
_cell.length_b   1.000
_cell.length_c   1.000
_cell.angle_alpha   90.00
_cell.angle_beta   90.00
_cell.angle_gamma   90.00
#
_symmetry.space_group_name_H-M   'P 1'
#
loop_
_entity.id
_entity.type
_entity.pdbx_description
1 polymer ?
#
loop_
_entity_poly.entity_id
_entity_poly.type
_entity_poly.pdbx_seq_one_letter_code
_entity_poly.pdbx_strand_id
1 'polypeptide(L)'
;MKELQLKYGCNPNQKKARIFMKDGELPIEVLNGRPGYINFLDAFNSWQLVKELKEATGLPAAASFKHVSPAGAAVGLPLSDTLKKIYYVDDLELSPLANAYARARGADRMSSYGDFVALSDVCDVQTAKMLAREVSDGVIAPGYTDEALEVLKTKRKGTYNIIKIDPDYKPALTETKEVFGITFEQDRNEAKITAELLENRPTKNKEIPENAQRDLLIALITLKYTQSNSVCYVKDGQAIGIGAGQQSRVHCTRLAGNKADIWWLRQNPKVLALPFKENIRRPDRDNTIDVYISDDYEDVLADGVWENFFTEKPEPLTREEKKAWIAQLKGVSLGSDAFFPFGDNIERAQRSGVEYIAQAGGSIRDDNVIETCDKYGIAMAFTGLRLFHH
;
A
#
# COMPACT_ATOMS: atom_id res chain seq x y z
N MET A 1 -21.78 4.30 -21.18
CA MET A 1 -20.87 5.16 -22.00
C MET A 1 -19.74 4.31 -22.59
N LYS A 2 -19.44 4.37 -23.90
CA LYS A 2 -18.40 3.51 -24.52
C LYS A 2 -16.97 4.04 -24.48
N GLU A 3 -16.79 5.37 -24.44
CA GLU A 3 -15.47 6.01 -24.45
C GLU A 3 -15.45 7.31 -23.64
N LEU A 4 -14.25 7.69 -23.18
CA LEU A 4 -13.97 8.96 -22.51
C LEU A 4 -12.72 9.60 -23.11
N GLN A 5 -12.85 10.83 -23.58
CA GLN A 5 -11.74 11.64 -24.08
C GLN A 5 -10.96 12.26 -22.91
N LEU A 6 -9.64 12.11 -22.93
CA LEU A 6 -8.74 12.55 -21.87
C LEU A 6 -7.97 13.80 -22.30
N LYS A 7 -7.43 14.53 -21.31
CA LYS A 7 -6.68 15.77 -21.57
C LYS A 7 -5.36 15.51 -22.34
N TYR A 8 -4.70 14.40 -22.01
CA TYR A 8 -3.47 13.88 -22.62
C TYR A 8 -3.22 12.44 -22.09
N GLY A 9 -2.22 11.75 -22.65
CA GLY A 9 -1.81 10.40 -22.26
C GLY A 9 -0.97 10.38 -20.98
N CYS A 10 0.12 9.61 -20.93
CA CYS A 10 1.00 9.62 -19.77
C CYS A 10 1.63 10.99 -19.51
N ASN A 11 1.89 11.76 -20.57
CA ASN A 11 2.56 13.06 -20.50
C ASN A 11 1.81 14.14 -21.30
N PRO A 12 1.92 15.45 -20.94
CA PRO A 12 1.21 16.54 -21.62
C PRO A 12 1.47 16.67 -23.13
N ASN A 13 2.63 16.23 -23.62
CA ASN A 13 2.95 16.21 -25.05
C ASN A 13 2.18 15.13 -25.83
N GLN A 14 1.61 14.12 -25.16
CA GLN A 14 0.80 13.04 -25.76
C GLN A 14 -0.69 13.44 -25.78
N LYS A 15 -1.04 14.47 -26.57
CA LYS A 15 -2.34 15.18 -26.45
C LYS A 15 -3.59 14.37 -26.82
N LYS A 16 -3.49 13.42 -27.75
CA LYS A 16 -4.64 12.62 -28.21
C LYS A 16 -4.74 11.35 -27.39
N ALA A 17 -5.56 11.36 -26.34
CA ALA A 17 -5.74 10.23 -25.44
C ALA A 17 -7.21 10.01 -25.10
N ARG A 18 -7.59 8.74 -24.96
CA ARG A 18 -8.91 8.29 -24.53
C ARG A 18 -8.82 6.95 -23.80
N ILE A 19 -9.82 6.63 -23.00
CA ILE A 19 -10.13 5.23 -22.64
C ILE A 19 -11.41 4.82 -23.36
N PHE A 20 -11.48 3.57 -23.81
CA PHE A 20 -12.65 3.03 -24.50
C PHE A 20 -12.68 1.51 -24.39
N MET A 21 -13.87 0.94 -24.54
CA MET A 21 -14.04 -0.49 -24.73
C MET A 21 -14.44 -0.78 -26.18
N LYS A 22 -13.86 -1.83 -26.78
CA LYS A 22 -14.23 -2.29 -28.12
C LYS A 22 -15.67 -2.82 -28.12
N ASP A 23 -16.01 -3.58 -27.08
CA ASP A 23 -17.31 -4.20 -26.85
C ASP A 23 -17.91 -3.72 -25.52
N GLY A 24 -19.22 -3.49 -25.49
CA GLY A 24 -19.92 -3.06 -24.27
C GLY A 24 -19.75 -1.58 -23.92
N GLU A 25 -19.95 -1.26 -22.64
CA GLU A 25 -19.81 0.08 -22.06
C GLU A 25 -18.75 0.08 -20.96
N LEU A 26 -18.11 1.24 -20.74
CA LEU A 26 -17.22 1.44 -19.60
C LEU A 26 -17.98 1.14 -18.29
N PRO A 27 -17.40 0.35 -17.37
CA PRO A 27 -18.05 -0.05 -16.13
C PRO A 27 -17.99 1.05 -15.06
N ILE A 28 -17.88 2.31 -15.47
CA ILE A 28 -17.64 3.44 -14.59
C ILE A 28 -18.53 4.64 -14.92
N GLU A 29 -18.77 5.45 -13.89
CA GLU A 29 -19.41 6.75 -13.98
C GLU A 29 -18.53 7.79 -13.28
N VAL A 30 -18.22 8.90 -13.96
CA VAL A 30 -17.48 10.02 -13.37
C VAL A 30 -18.47 10.97 -12.70
N LEU A 31 -18.55 10.91 -11.37
CA LEU A 31 -19.50 11.68 -10.57
C LEU A 31 -19.03 13.12 -10.30
N ASN A 32 -17.71 13.35 -10.36
CA ASN A 32 -17.09 14.67 -10.21
C ASN A 32 -15.68 14.70 -10.82
N GLY A 33 -15.21 15.89 -11.19
CA GLY A 33 -13.86 16.10 -11.70
C GLY A 33 -13.69 15.68 -13.16
N ARG A 34 -12.43 15.49 -13.56
CA ARG A 34 -12.05 15.07 -14.92
C ARG A 34 -10.78 14.21 -14.83
N PRO A 35 -10.92 12.89 -14.52
CA PRO A 35 -9.77 12.02 -14.33
C PRO A 35 -8.88 11.95 -15.58
N GLY A 36 -7.57 11.95 -15.37
CA GLY A 36 -6.57 11.83 -16.43
C GLY A 36 -6.19 10.37 -16.74
N TYR A 37 -5.28 10.18 -17.70
CA TYR A 37 -4.81 8.86 -18.12
C TYR A 37 -4.20 8.06 -16.97
N ILE A 38 -3.26 8.66 -16.23
CA ILE A 38 -2.61 8.03 -15.07
C ILE A 38 -3.62 7.75 -13.96
N ASN A 39 -4.60 8.64 -13.75
CA ASN A 39 -5.65 8.40 -12.75
C ASN A 39 -6.45 7.13 -13.04
N PHE A 40 -6.75 6.83 -14.31
CA PHE A 40 -7.42 5.58 -14.67
C PHE A 40 -6.51 4.35 -14.53
N LEU A 41 -5.21 4.48 -14.79
CA LEU A 41 -4.25 3.39 -14.51
C LEU A 41 -4.21 3.05 -13.02
N ASP A 42 -4.16 4.06 -12.15
CA ASP A 42 -4.23 3.87 -10.71
C ASP A 42 -5.60 3.31 -10.30
N ALA A 43 -6.70 3.90 -10.78
CA ALA A 43 -8.06 3.51 -10.41
C ALA A 43 -8.37 2.04 -10.73
N PHE A 44 -8.02 1.56 -11.93
CA PHE A 44 -8.37 0.18 -12.32
C PHE A 44 -7.51 -0.88 -11.64
N ASN A 45 -6.23 -0.59 -11.34
CA ASN A 45 -5.40 -1.52 -10.57
C ASN A 45 -5.80 -1.53 -9.09
N SER A 46 -6.00 -0.35 -8.51
CA SER A 46 -6.41 -0.22 -7.11
C SER A 46 -7.80 -0.80 -6.83
N TRP A 47 -8.75 -0.65 -7.76
CA TRP A 47 -10.07 -1.27 -7.66
C TRP A 47 -9.99 -2.80 -7.57
N GLN A 48 -9.23 -3.43 -8.47
CA GLN A 48 -9.07 -4.87 -8.47
C GLN A 48 -8.41 -5.37 -7.17
N LEU A 49 -7.41 -4.63 -6.66
CA LEU A 49 -6.78 -4.93 -5.38
C LEU A 49 -7.82 -4.95 -4.25
N VAL A 50 -8.61 -3.88 -4.07
CA VAL A 50 -9.56 -3.82 -2.94
C VAL A 50 -10.71 -4.80 -3.09
N LYS A 51 -11.13 -5.11 -4.32
CA LYS A 51 -12.13 -6.15 -4.60
C LYS A 51 -11.61 -7.52 -4.16
N GLU A 52 -10.38 -7.88 -4.53
CA GLU A 52 -9.79 -9.17 -4.14
C GLU A 52 -9.49 -9.24 -2.64
N LEU A 53 -9.10 -8.14 -1.99
CA LEU A 53 -8.97 -8.10 -0.53
C LEU A 53 -10.30 -8.37 0.17
N LYS A 54 -11.38 -7.74 -0.31
CA LYS A 54 -12.73 -7.96 0.23
C LYS A 54 -13.17 -9.41 0.03
N GLU A 55 -12.96 -9.97 -1.17
CA GLU A 55 -13.28 -11.38 -1.47
C GLU A 55 -12.50 -12.33 -0.56
N ALA A 56 -11.20 -12.12 -0.37
CA ALA A 56 -10.33 -13.03 0.38
C ALA A 56 -10.49 -12.94 1.90
N THR A 57 -10.91 -11.80 2.44
CA THR A 57 -10.93 -11.55 3.89
C THR A 57 -12.33 -11.33 4.46
N GLY A 58 -13.32 -11.04 3.62
CA GLY A 58 -14.67 -10.63 4.04
C GLY A 58 -14.75 -9.23 4.66
N LEU A 59 -13.63 -8.52 4.81
CA LEU A 59 -13.54 -7.23 5.47
C LEU A 59 -13.55 -6.07 4.45
N PRO A 60 -14.16 -4.91 4.78
CA PRO A 60 -13.96 -3.69 4.00
C PRO A 60 -12.48 -3.39 3.82
N ALA A 61 -12.10 -3.02 2.61
CA ALA A 61 -10.72 -2.84 2.20
C ALA A 61 -10.52 -1.50 1.48
N ALA A 62 -9.31 -0.97 1.61
CA ALA A 62 -8.92 0.26 0.93
C ALA A 62 -7.48 0.16 0.44
N ALA A 63 -7.18 0.91 -0.62
CA ALA A 63 -5.84 1.08 -1.15
C ALA A 63 -5.55 2.55 -1.46
N SER A 64 -4.30 2.94 -1.25
CA SER A 64 -3.74 4.22 -1.65
C SER A 64 -2.73 3.96 -2.77
N PHE A 65 -3.01 4.40 -3.99
CA PHE A 65 -2.15 4.18 -5.16
C PHE A 65 -1.39 5.42 -5.56
N LYS A 66 -0.16 5.21 -6.03
CA LYS A 66 0.67 6.24 -6.63
C LYS A 66 1.52 5.60 -7.73
N HIS A 67 1.50 6.16 -8.94
CA HIS A 67 2.30 5.66 -10.06
C HIS A 67 2.11 4.17 -10.34
N VAL A 68 0.85 3.73 -10.37
CA VAL A 68 0.41 2.37 -10.74
C VAL A 68 0.98 1.30 -9.78
N SER A 69 1.17 1.65 -8.52
CA SER A 69 1.49 0.74 -7.44
C SER A 69 0.86 1.20 -6.13
N PRO A 70 0.50 0.29 -5.22
CA PRO A 70 0.02 0.66 -3.90
C PRO A 70 1.14 1.31 -3.08
N ALA A 71 0.92 2.56 -2.64
CA ALA A 71 1.66 3.14 -1.52
C ALA A 71 1.30 2.42 -0.21
N GLY A 72 0.05 1.94 -0.11
CA GLY A 72 -0.40 1.03 0.92
C GLY A 72 -1.76 0.42 0.62
N ALA A 73 -2.07 -0.68 1.29
CA ALA A 73 -3.32 -1.40 1.18
C ALA A 73 -3.65 -2.05 2.53
N ALA A 74 -4.94 -2.12 2.88
CA ALA A 74 -5.36 -2.64 4.18
C ALA A 74 -6.82 -3.07 4.20
N VAL A 75 -7.16 -3.83 5.24
CA VAL A 75 -8.53 -4.18 5.63
C VAL A 75 -8.98 -3.40 6.87
N GLY A 76 -10.29 -3.34 7.09
CA GLY A 76 -10.97 -2.47 8.05
C GLY A 76 -10.93 -2.91 9.50
N LEU A 77 -9.76 -3.29 10.01
CA LEU A 77 -9.58 -3.60 11.43
C LEU A 77 -9.45 -2.32 12.27
N PRO A 78 -10.03 -2.27 13.49
CA PRO A 78 -9.90 -1.11 14.37
C PRO A 78 -8.45 -0.69 14.59
N LEU A 79 -8.19 0.62 14.58
CA LEU A 79 -6.88 1.18 14.90
C LEU A 79 -6.64 1.18 16.42
N SER A 80 -5.41 0.86 16.83
CA SER A 80 -4.96 1.15 18.20
C SER A 80 -4.82 2.66 18.41
N ASP A 81 -4.77 3.12 19.66
CA ASP A 81 -4.59 4.54 19.97
C ASP A 81 -3.29 5.11 19.40
N THR A 82 -2.21 4.31 19.39
CA THR A 82 -0.95 4.67 18.74
C THR A 82 -1.13 4.88 17.24
N LEU A 83 -1.83 3.96 16.55
CA LEU A 83 -2.06 4.09 15.11
C LEU A 83 -2.96 5.28 14.78
N LYS A 84 -3.98 5.55 15.59
CA LYS A 84 -4.83 6.75 15.43
C LYS A 84 -3.98 8.03 15.49
N LYS A 85 -3.03 8.11 16.42
CA LYS A 85 -2.12 9.26 16.57
C LYS A 85 -1.18 9.42 15.37
N ILE A 86 -0.47 8.35 14.96
CA ILE A 86 0.50 8.46 13.84
C ILE A 86 -0.19 8.67 12.47
N TYR A 87 -1.49 8.38 12.38
CA TYR A 87 -2.31 8.64 11.20
C TYR A 87 -3.11 9.94 11.29
N TYR A 88 -3.04 10.63 12.44
CA TYR A 88 -3.72 11.89 12.71
C TYR A 88 -5.25 11.81 12.50
N VAL A 89 -5.83 10.74 13.04
CA VAL A 89 -7.26 10.40 13.01
C VAL A 89 -7.81 10.09 14.40
N ASP A 90 -7.09 10.46 15.45
CA ASP A 90 -7.50 10.33 16.84
C ASP A 90 -8.67 11.24 17.22
N ASP A 91 -8.92 12.29 16.44
CA ASP A 91 -10.08 13.17 16.53
C ASP A 91 -11.31 12.68 15.75
N LEU A 92 -11.19 11.56 15.03
CA LEU A 92 -12.23 11.04 14.16
C LEU A 92 -12.95 9.81 14.72
N GLU A 93 -14.26 9.77 14.50
CA GLU A 93 -15.01 8.53 14.52
C GLU A 93 -14.79 7.78 13.19
N LEU A 94 -14.34 6.52 13.28
CA LEU A 94 -13.95 5.72 12.13
C LEU A 94 -14.86 4.52 11.97
N SER A 95 -15.47 4.40 10.78
CA SER A 95 -16.08 3.16 10.32
C SER A 95 -15.02 2.11 9.95
N PRO A 96 -15.38 0.83 9.73
CA PRO A 96 -14.44 -0.17 9.21
C PRO A 96 -13.75 0.26 7.91
N LEU A 97 -14.46 0.89 6.97
CA LEU A 97 -13.87 1.36 5.72
C LEU A 97 -12.92 2.56 5.95
N ALA A 98 -13.28 3.47 6.86
CA ALA A 98 -12.39 4.57 7.24
C ALA A 98 -11.12 4.06 7.95
N ASN A 99 -11.23 3.01 8.78
CA ASN A 99 -10.06 2.32 9.35
C ASN A 99 -9.16 1.73 8.23
N ALA A 100 -9.74 1.06 7.24
CA ALA A 100 -8.98 0.51 6.12
C ALA A 100 -8.22 1.61 5.37
N TYR A 101 -8.88 2.75 5.07
CA TYR A 101 -8.22 3.85 4.38
C TYR A 101 -7.12 4.52 5.23
N ALA A 102 -7.36 4.71 6.53
CA ALA A 102 -6.34 5.22 7.44
C ALA A 102 -5.08 4.38 7.47
N ARG A 103 -5.24 3.05 7.49
CA ARG A 103 -4.13 2.09 7.41
C ARG A 103 -3.43 2.16 6.04
N ALA A 104 -4.19 2.14 4.95
CA ALA A 104 -3.64 2.15 3.59
C ALA A 104 -2.81 3.40 3.31
N ARG A 105 -3.34 4.59 3.61
CA ARG A 105 -2.59 5.87 3.48
C ARG A 105 -1.44 5.96 4.48
N GLY A 106 -1.64 5.40 5.67
CA GLY A 106 -0.71 5.46 6.78
C GLY A 106 0.55 4.62 6.62
N ALA A 107 0.56 3.65 5.71
CA ALA A 107 1.72 2.81 5.40
C ALA A 107 2.95 3.66 5.03
N ASP A 108 2.76 4.61 4.11
CA ASP A 108 3.77 5.56 3.65
C ASP A 108 3.07 6.87 3.25
N ARG A 109 3.08 7.84 4.17
CA ARG A 109 2.31 9.09 4.01
C ARG A 109 2.90 9.99 2.93
N MET A 110 4.22 9.95 2.74
CA MET A 110 4.89 10.71 1.68
C MET A 110 4.55 10.15 0.30
N SER A 111 4.60 8.84 0.13
CA SER A 111 4.19 8.18 -1.12
C SER A 111 2.70 8.37 -1.42
N SER A 112 1.88 8.47 -0.37
CA SER A 112 0.43 8.70 -0.50
C SER A 112 0.05 10.17 -0.78
N TYR A 113 1.02 11.08 -0.90
CA TYR A 113 0.74 12.48 -1.22
C TYR A 113 0.18 12.60 -2.65
N GLY A 114 -1.09 12.99 -2.77
CA GLY A 114 -1.80 12.97 -4.05
C GLY A 114 -2.04 11.55 -4.57
N ASP A 115 -2.41 10.64 -3.68
CA ASP A 115 -2.80 9.27 -4.02
C ASP A 115 -4.07 9.22 -4.88
N PHE A 116 -4.28 8.09 -5.54
CA PHE A 116 -5.59 7.68 -6.03
C PHE A 116 -6.13 6.56 -5.12
N VAL A 117 -7.31 6.77 -4.55
CA VAL A 117 -7.87 5.91 -3.51
C VAL A 117 -8.84 4.91 -4.12
N ALA A 118 -8.78 3.66 -3.69
CA ALA A 118 -9.83 2.68 -3.97
C ALA A 118 -10.47 2.18 -2.68
N LEU A 119 -11.79 1.97 -2.73
CA LEU A 119 -12.61 1.49 -1.62
C LEU A 119 -13.45 0.29 -2.10
N SER A 120 -13.42 -0.83 -1.36
CA SER A 120 -14.19 -2.03 -1.74
C SER A 120 -15.70 -1.91 -1.50
N ASP A 121 -16.10 -1.00 -0.63
CA ASP A 121 -17.47 -0.80 -0.16
C ASP A 121 -17.95 0.63 -0.48
N VAL A 122 -19.25 0.88 -0.33
CA VAL A 122 -19.84 2.22 -0.49
C VAL A 122 -19.13 3.20 0.46
N CYS A 123 -18.63 4.30 -0.09
CA CYS A 123 -17.95 5.34 0.70
C CYS A 123 -18.94 6.03 1.64
N ASP A 124 -18.70 5.88 2.95
CA ASP A 124 -19.46 6.53 4.01
C ASP A 124 -18.90 7.93 4.36
N VAL A 125 -19.67 8.68 5.15
CA VAL A 125 -19.31 10.06 5.53
C VAL A 125 -18.05 10.09 6.40
N GLN A 126 -17.78 9.07 7.20
CA GLN A 126 -16.56 8.95 8.00
C GLN A 126 -15.31 8.86 7.11
N THR A 127 -15.34 7.99 6.11
CA THR A 127 -14.27 7.82 5.11
C THR A 127 -14.10 9.09 4.29
N ALA A 128 -15.21 9.71 3.86
CA ALA A 128 -15.18 10.98 3.13
C ALA A 128 -14.59 12.13 3.96
N LYS A 129 -14.96 12.26 5.24
CA LYS A 129 -14.41 13.26 6.18
C LYS A 129 -12.93 13.06 6.40
N MET A 130 -12.45 11.82 6.46
CA MET A 130 -11.02 11.54 6.52
C MET A 130 -10.32 11.97 5.22
N LEU A 131 -10.82 11.51 4.07
CA LEU A 131 -10.31 11.86 2.75
C LEU A 131 -10.24 13.37 2.55
N ALA A 132 -11.26 14.12 2.98
CA ALA A 132 -11.37 15.57 2.82
C ALA A 132 -10.14 16.36 3.31
N ARG A 133 -9.52 15.89 4.39
CA ARG A 133 -8.38 16.54 5.08
C ARG A 133 -7.05 16.32 4.39
N GLU A 134 -6.98 15.32 3.51
CA GLU A 134 -5.75 14.81 2.95
C GLU A 134 -5.53 15.28 1.51
N VAL A 135 -4.27 15.40 1.09
CA VAL A 135 -3.94 15.65 -0.32
C VAL A 135 -4.07 14.34 -1.09
N SER A 136 -5.03 14.30 -2.02
CA SER A 136 -5.38 13.16 -2.85
C SER A 136 -5.84 13.63 -4.23
N ASP A 137 -5.62 12.82 -5.26
CA ASP A 137 -5.96 13.11 -6.66
C ASP A 137 -7.34 12.57 -7.07
N GLY A 138 -7.86 11.53 -6.40
CA GLY A 138 -9.18 10.98 -6.70
C GLY A 138 -9.54 9.73 -5.89
N VAL A 139 -10.78 9.29 -6.02
CA VAL A 139 -11.28 8.05 -5.40
C VAL A 139 -12.16 7.25 -6.36
N ILE A 140 -12.04 5.93 -6.32
CA ILE A 140 -12.91 4.96 -6.98
C ILE A 140 -13.58 4.04 -5.94
N ALA A 141 -14.89 3.84 -6.05
CA ALA A 141 -15.68 3.00 -5.15
C ALA A 141 -16.93 2.46 -5.86
N PRO A 142 -17.58 1.39 -5.36
CA PRO A 142 -18.83 0.89 -5.94
C PRO A 142 -20.02 1.86 -5.77
N GLY A 143 -19.90 2.79 -4.82
CA GLY A 143 -20.90 3.83 -4.56
C GLY A 143 -20.44 4.80 -3.48
N TYR A 144 -21.26 5.82 -3.25
CA TYR A 144 -21.05 6.87 -2.24
C TYR A 144 -22.40 7.18 -1.59
N THR A 145 -22.42 7.43 -0.28
CA THR A 145 -23.60 8.05 0.34
C THR A 145 -23.72 9.50 -0.11
N ASP A 146 -24.91 10.09 -0.02
CA ASP A 146 -25.14 11.49 -0.42
C ASP A 146 -24.23 12.44 0.38
N GLU A 147 -24.16 12.24 1.70
CA GLU A 147 -23.31 13.01 2.61
C GLU A 147 -21.82 12.86 2.28
N ALA A 148 -21.37 11.65 1.93
CA ALA A 148 -19.99 11.41 1.52
C ALA A 148 -19.67 12.15 0.21
N LEU A 149 -20.60 12.12 -0.75
CA LEU A 149 -20.45 12.77 -2.04
C LEU A 149 -20.38 14.30 -1.89
N GLU A 150 -21.23 14.88 -1.03
CA GLU A 150 -21.20 16.30 -0.70
C GLU A 150 -19.83 16.72 -0.14
N VAL A 151 -19.33 15.98 0.87
CA VAL A 151 -18.02 16.25 1.47
C VAL A 151 -16.90 16.17 0.42
N LEU A 152 -16.87 15.10 -0.38
CA LEU A 152 -15.80 14.89 -1.36
C LEU A 152 -15.81 15.92 -2.49
N LYS A 153 -16.99 16.40 -2.91
CA LYS A 153 -17.12 17.45 -3.93
C LYS A 153 -16.52 18.79 -3.48
N THR A 154 -16.34 19.03 -2.18
CA THR A 154 -15.66 20.26 -1.72
C THR A 154 -14.14 20.25 -1.97
N LYS A 155 -13.53 19.06 -2.11
CA LYS A 155 -12.08 18.91 -2.27
C LYS A 155 -11.59 19.53 -3.59
N ARG A 156 -10.33 19.98 -3.57
CA ARG A 156 -9.65 20.60 -4.72
C ARG A 156 -10.51 21.67 -5.41
N LYS A 157 -11.15 22.53 -4.61
CA LYS A 157 -12.02 23.62 -5.09
C LYS A 157 -13.11 23.14 -6.06
N GLY A 158 -13.77 22.02 -5.75
CA GLY A 158 -14.83 21.48 -6.61
C GLY A 158 -14.38 20.46 -7.65
N THR A 159 -13.08 20.26 -7.85
CA THR A 159 -12.54 19.51 -9.01
C THR A 159 -11.99 18.12 -8.67
N TYR A 160 -12.20 17.64 -7.44
CA TYR A 160 -11.73 16.33 -7.02
C TYR A 160 -12.39 15.21 -7.83
N ASN A 161 -11.59 14.23 -8.26
CA ASN A 161 -12.07 13.13 -9.10
C ASN A 161 -12.82 12.10 -8.25
N ILE A 162 -14.06 11.81 -8.63
CA ILE A 162 -14.91 10.81 -7.95
C ILE A 162 -15.45 9.85 -9.02
N ILE A 163 -15.08 8.58 -8.91
CA ILE A 163 -15.43 7.54 -9.89
C ILE A 163 -16.26 6.48 -9.20
N LYS A 164 -17.48 6.25 -9.70
CA LYS A 164 -18.27 5.08 -9.33
C LYS A 164 -17.95 3.94 -10.30
N ILE A 165 -17.75 2.73 -9.79
CA ILE A 165 -17.53 1.53 -10.62
C ILE A 165 -18.63 0.50 -10.38
N ASP A 166 -19.03 -0.20 -11.43
CA ASP A 166 -19.90 -1.37 -11.33
C ASP A 166 -19.15 -2.52 -10.63
N PRO A 167 -19.55 -2.94 -9.43
CA PRO A 167 -18.86 -4.00 -8.71
C PRO A 167 -18.97 -5.37 -9.38
N ASP A 168 -20.00 -5.60 -10.18
CA ASP A 168 -20.29 -6.88 -10.82
C ASP A 168 -19.57 -7.03 -12.17
N TYR A 169 -19.01 -5.95 -12.69
CA TYR A 169 -18.22 -5.98 -13.90
C TYR A 169 -17.05 -6.97 -13.79
N LYS A 170 -16.89 -7.78 -14.84
CA LYS A 170 -15.76 -8.69 -15.06
C LYS A 170 -15.14 -8.39 -16.42
N PRO A 171 -13.83 -8.11 -16.49
CA PRO A 171 -13.15 -7.91 -17.77
C PRO A 171 -13.09 -9.23 -18.57
N ALA A 172 -12.86 -9.11 -19.87
CA ALA A 172 -12.53 -10.27 -20.71
C ALA A 172 -11.23 -10.93 -20.23
N LEU A 173 -11.11 -12.24 -20.45
CA LEU A 173 -9.93 -13.02 -20.05
C LEU A 173 -8.68 -12.56 -20.81
N THR A 174 -8.78 -12.42 -22.13
CA THR A 174 -7.64 -12.01 -22.95
C THR A 174 -7.44 -10.50 -22.92
N GLU A 175 -6.21 -10.07 -22.71
CA GLU A 175 -5.79 -8.67 -22.75
C GLU A 175 -4.69 -8.43 -23.79
N THR A 176 -4.64 -7.21 -24.31
CA THR A 176 -3.62 -6.80 -25.29
C THR A 176 -2.94 -5.51 -24.85
N LYS A 177 -1.63 -5.40 -25.06
CA LYS A 177 -0.88 -4.14 -24.94
C LYS A 177 0.03 -3.93 -26.13
N GLU A 178 0.23 -2.67 -26.51
CA GLU A 178 1.17 -2.32 -27.58
C GLU A 178 2.49 -1.82 -26.99
N VAL A 179 3.60 -2.41 -27.43
CA VAL A 179 4.95 -1.96 -27.06
C VAL A 179 5.75 -1.80 -28.35
N PHE A 180 6.26 -0.59 -28.59
CA PHE A 180 7.03 -0.26 -29.80
C PHE A 180 6.28 -0.61 -31.11
N GLY A 181 4.96 -0.41 -31.13
CA GLY A 181 4.12 -0.73 -32.29
C GLY A 181 3.80 -2.23 -32.47
N ILE A 182 4.28 -3.09 -31.57
CA ILE A 182 4.03 -4.54 -31.59
C ILE A 182 2.93 -4.86 -30.57
N THR A 183 1.93 -5.63 -30.99
CA THR A 183 0.85 -6.09 -30.10
C THR A 183 1.28 -7.34 -29.34
N PHE A 184 1.24 -7.25 -28.02
CA PHE A 184 1.36 -8.37 -27.08
C PHE A 184 -0.05 -8.80 -26.68
N GLU A 185 -0.30 -10.09 -26.62
CA GLU A 185 -1.57 -10.68 -26.22
C GLU A 185 -1.31 -11.80 -25.20
N GLN A 186 -2.11 -11.83 -24.14
CA GLN A 186 -2.04 -12.85 -23.09
C GLN A 186 -3.39 -12.99 -22.39
N ASP A 187 -3.56 -14.05 -21.62
CA ASP A 187 -4.62 -14.10 -20.61
C ASP A 187 -4.25 -13.24 -19.40
N ARG A 188 -5.24 -12.54 -18.84
CA ARG A 188 -5.08 -11.74 -17.62
C ARG A 188 -4.78 -12.64 -16.41
N ASN A 189 -4.18 -12.04 -15.38
CA ASN A 189 -3.92 -12.75 -14.13
C ASN A 189 -5.21 -12.95 -13.30
N GLU A 190 -5.91 -14.06 -13.54
CA GLU A 190 -7.10 -14.53 -12.80
C GLU A 190 -6.77 -15.31 -11.51
N ALA A 191 -5.49 -15.46 -11.15
CA ALA A 191 -5.12 -16.30 -10.02
C ALA A 191 -5.81 -15.83 -8.73
N LYS A 192 -6.52 -16.75 -8.07
CA LYS A 192 -7.22 -16.49 -6.81
C LYS A 192 -6.26 -16.65 -5.64
N ILE A 193 -6.16 -15.61 -4.80
CA ILE A 193 -5.32 -15.63 -3.61
C ILE A 193 -6.19 -16.06 -2.43
N THR A 194 -6.10 -17.33 -2.06
CA THR A 194 -6.87 -17.96 -0.99
C THR A 194 -5.95 -18.63 0.03
N ALA A 195 -6.50 -19.05 1.17
CA ALA A 195 -5.74 -19.76 2.21
C ALA A 195 -5.11 -21.08 1.70
N GLU A 196 -5.65 -21.68 0.64
CA GLU A 196 -5.11 -22.89 0.01
C GLU A 196 -3.66 -22.69 -0.48
N LEU A 197 -3.30 -21.47 -0.92
CA LEU A 197 -1.93 -21.14 -1.31
C LEU A 197 -0.93 -21.21 -0.14
N LEU A 198 -1.41 -21.29 1.10
CA LEU A 198 -0.60 -21.31 2.32
C LEU A 198 -0.44 -22.72 2.92
N GLU A 199 -0.91 -23.77 2.24
CA GLU A 199 -0.88 -25.15 2.74
C GLU A 199 0.50 -25.82 2.63
N ASN A 200 1.21 -25.58 1.53
CA ASN A 200 2.55 -26.12 1.33
C ASN A 200 3.57 -25.36 2.17
N ARG A 201 3.85 -25.85 3.38
CA ARG A 201 4.75 -25.23 4.35
C ARG A 201 6.04 -26.03 4.46
N PRO A 202 7.14 -25.69 3.78
CA PRO A 202 8.36 -26.51 3.78
C PRO A 202 9.18 -26.43 5.09
N THR A 203 9.13 -25.33 5.84
CA THR A 203 9.90 -25.10 7.08
C THR A 203 9.52 -26.04 8.22
N LYS A 204 10.39 -26.27 9.21
CA LYS A 204 10.09 -27.06 10.43
C LYS A 204 8.91 -26.47 11.20
N ASN A 205 8.89 -25.14 11.36
CA ASN A 205 7.73 -24.45 11.90
C ASN A 205 6.61 -24.44 10.84
N LYS A 206 5.49 -25.11 11.15
CA LYS A 206 4.30 -25.17 10.30
C LYS A 206 3.18 -24.24 10.77
N GLU A 207 3.36 -23.55 11.90
CA GLU A 207 2.32 -22.72 12.50
C GLU A 207 2.22 -21.38 11.76
N ILE A 208 1.08 -21.18 11.09
CA ILE A 208 0.68 -19.89 10.52
C ILE A 208 -0.70 -19.59 11.10
N PRO A 209 -0.80 -18.77 12.18
CA PRO A 209 -2.07 -18.45 12.82
C PRO A 209 -2.96 -17.59 11.90
N GLU A 210 -4.26 -17.53 12.18
CA GLU A 210 -5.25 -16.88 11.30
C GLU A 210 -4.93 -15.42 10.98
N ASN A 211 -4.41 -14.65 11.95
CA ASN A 211 -3.98 -13.28 11.72
C ASN A 211 -2.81 -13.19 10.74
N ALA A 212 -1.85 -14.12 10.83
CA ALA A 212 -0.74 -14.21 9.87
C ALA A 212 -1.20 -14.69 8.50
N GLN A 213 -2.16 -15.63 8.43
CA GLN A 213 -2.76 -16.04 7.15
C GLN A 213 -3.42 -14.85 6.46
N ARG A 214 -4.25 -14.08 7.17
CA ARG A 214 -4.85 -12.84 6.65
C ARG A 214 -3.76 -11.88 6.14
N ASP A 215 -2.72 -11.66 6.93
CA ASP A 215 -1.66 -10.71 6.59
C ASP A 215 -0.84 -11.19 5.36
N LEU A 216 -0.60 -12.50 5.21
CA LEU A 216 0.01 -13.08 4.02
C LEU A 216 -0.89 -12.96 2.77
N LEU A 217 -2.21 -13.15 2.90
CA LEU A 217 -3.14 -12.92 1.80
C LEU A 217 -3.13 -11.46 1.35
N ILE A 218 -3.14 -10.52 2.31
CA ILE A 218 -2.99 -9.09 2.02
C ILE A 218 -1.68 -8.81 1.30
N ALA A 219 -0.57 -9.42 1.73
CA ALA A 219 0.73 -9.25 1.09
C ALA A 219 0.68 -9.71 -0.37
N LEU A 220 0.21 -10.94 -0.62
CA LEU A 220 0.12 -11.53 -1.95
C LEU A 220 -0.81 -10.76 -2.89
N ILE A 221 -2.00 -10.34 -2.42
CA ILE A 221 -2.93 -9.52 -3.21
C ILE A 221 -2.33 -8.16 -3.52
N THR A 222 -1.65 -7.53 -2.55
CA THR A 222 -0.94 -6.26 -2.78
C THR A 222 0.11 -6.39 -3.88
N LEU A 223 0.88 -7.48 -3.85
CA LEU A 223 1.95 -7.77 -4.81
C LEU A 223 1.44 -8.06 -6.22
N LYS A 224 0.29 -8.74 -6.34
CA LYS A 224 -0.40 -8.98 -7.62
C LYS A 224 -0.65 -7.71 -8.43
N TYR A 225 -0.78 -6.56 -7.74
CA TYR A 225 -1.03 -5.24 -8.34
C TYR A 225 0.09 -4.23 -8.09
N THR A 226 1.30 -4.70 -7.78
CA THR A 226 2.49 -3.85 -7.59
C THR A 226 3.44 -4.07 -8.77
N GLN A 227 3.98 -3.00 -9.35
CA GLN A 227 4.95 -3.11 -10.45
C GLN A 227 6.15 -3.97 -10.03
N SER A 228 6.50 -4.97 -10.85
CA SER A 228 7.53 -5.96 -10.50
C SER A 228 8.97 -5.48 -10.71
N ASN A 229 9.94 -6.03 -9.98
CA ASN A 229 9.77 -7.01 -8.88
C ASN A 229 9.32 -6.32 -7.59
N SER A 230 8.52 -7.04 -6.81
CA SER A 230 7.89 -6.50 -5.60
C SER A 230 7.96 -7.41 -4.36
N VAL A 231 8.04 -6.79 -3.19
CA VAL A 231 8.05 -7.43 -1.86
C VAL A 231 7.18 -6.59 -0.91
N CYS A 232 6.37 -7.25 -0.08
CA CYS A 232 5.40 -6.57 0.80
C CYS A 232 5.49 -7.12 2.22
N TYR A 233 5.66 -6.23 3.20
CA TYR A 233 5.60 -6.50 4.63
C TYR A 233 4.23 -6.06 5.14
N VAL A 234 3.55 -6.92 5.87
CA VAL A 234 2.19 -6.72 6.37
C VAL A 234 2.14 -7.04 7.86
N LYS A 235 1.43 -6.20 8.60
CA LYS A 235 1.12 -6.43 10.01
C LYS A 235 -0.25 -5.87 10.34
N ASP A 236 -1.01 -6.60 11.15
CA ASP A 236 -2.29 -6.20 11.71
C ASP A 236 -3.31 -5.76 10.62
N GLY A 237 -3.33 -6.50 9.51
CA GLY A 237 -4.27 -6.28 8.41
C GLY A 237 -3.89 -5.13 7.47
N GLN A 238 -2.64 -4.68 7.45
CA GLN A 238 -2.20 -3.63 6.53
C GLN A 238 -0.77 -3.82 6.04
N ALA A 239 -0.51 -3.37 4.82
CA ALA A 239 0.86 -3.14 4.38
C ALA A 239 1.54 -2.10 5.27
N ILE A 240 2.78 -2.40 5.66
CA ILE A 240 3.66 -1.51 6.43
C ILE A 240 4.94 -1.20 5.67
N GLY A 241 5.26 -1.96 4.62
CA GLY A 241 6.39 -1.67 3.73
C GLY A 241 6.26 -2.39 2.40
N ILE A 242 6.30 -1.64 1.29
CA ILE A 242 6.15 -2.17 -0.07
C ILE A 242 7.34 -1.73 -0.92
N GLY A 243 7.98 -2.69 -1.58
CA GLY A 243 8.95 -2.45 -2.63
C GLY A 243 8.34 -2.72 -4.00
N ALA A 244 8.57 -1.83 -4.95
CA ALA A 244 8.01 -1.87 -6.30
C ALA A 244 9.07 -1.52 -7.34
N GLY A 245 8.96 -2.10 -8.53
CA GLY A 245 9.78 -1.78 -9.71
C GLY A 245 11.27 -2.10 -9.57
N GLN A 246 11.66 -2.94 -8.61
CA GLN A 246 13.06 -3.24 -8.33
C GLN A 246 13.58 -4.38 -9.22
N GLN A 247 14.88 -4.38 -9.54
CA GLN A 247 15.47 -5.41 -10.40
C GLN A 247 16.10 -6.57 -9.61
N SER A 248 16.58 -6.29 -8.39
CA SER A 248 17.22 -7.28 -7.51
C SER A 248 16.31 -7.64 -6.35
N ARG A 249 16.12 -8.95 -6.12
CA ARG A 249 15.22 -9.45 -5.06
C ARG A 249 15.65 -8.96 -3.68
N VAL A 250 16.93 -9.08 -3.32
CA VAL A 250 17.42 -8.63 -2.01
C VAL A 250 17.37 -7.10 -1.86
N HIS A 251 17.55 -6.34 -2.94
CA HIS A 251 17.35 -4.89 -2.90
C HIS A 251 15.89 -4.53 -2.67
N CYS A 252 14.96 -5.24 -3.31
CA CYS A 252 13.53 -5.07 -3.05
C CYS A 252 13.16 -5.42 -1.61
N THR A 253 13.67 -6.54 -1.08
CA THR A 253 13.48 -6.94 0.32
C THR A 253 14.03 -5.90 1.30
N ARG A 254 15.20 -5.32 1.03
CA ARG A 254 15.80 -4.26 1.85
C ARG A 254 14.98 -2.96 1.79
N LEU A 255 14.56 -2.54 0.60
CA LEU A 255 13.77 -1.33 0.41
C LEU A 255 12.42 -1.44 1.13
N ALA A 256 11.69 -2.53 0.90
CA ALA A 256 10.40 -2.78 1.55
C ALA A 256 10.56 -2.90 3.07
N GLY A 257 11.60 -3.60 3.54
CA GLY A 257 11.90 -3.71 4.97
C GLY A 257 12.24 -2.36 5.60
N ASN A 258 12.99 -1.48 4.91
CA ASN A 258 13.31 -0.15 5.42
C ASN A 258 12.04 0.70 5.58
N LYS A 259 11.07 0.57 4.68
CA LYS A 259 9.76 1.21 4.83
C LYS A 259 8.98 0.69 6.05
N ALA A 260 9.02 -0.63 6.29
CA ALA A 260 8.42 -1.22 7.49
C ALA A 260 9.09 -0.70 8.78
N ASP A 261 10.42 -0.56 8.78
CA ASP A 261 11.18 -0.01 9.90
C ASP A 261 10.81 1.46 10.16
N ILE A 262 10.66 2.27 9.11
CA ILE A 262 10.19 3.66 9.18
C ILE A 262 8.77 3.73 9.77
N TRP A 263 7.82 2.92 9.25
CA TRP A 263 6.47 2.85 9.80
C TRP A 263 6.46 2.52 11.29
N TRP A 264 7.35 1.64 11.73
CA TRP A 264 7.49 1.28 13.14
C TRP A 264 8.15 2.38 13.97
N LEU A 265 9.19 3.04 13.46
CA LEU A 265 9.87 4.15 14.14
C LEU A 265 8.95 5.34 14.37
N ARG A 266 7.97 5.58 13.49
CA ARG A 266 6.94 6.62 13.69
C ARG A 266 6.11 6.41 14.96
N GLN A 267 6.09 5.19 15.51
CA GLN A 267 5.40 4.82 16.75
C GLN A 267 6.29 4.95 17.99
N ASN A 268 7.57 5.30 17.83
CA ASN A 268 8.49 5.49 18.94
C ASN A 268 8.01 6.64 19.84
N PRO A 269 8.03 6.49 21.18
CA PRO A 269 7.59 7.53 22.11
C PRO A 269 8.27 8.89 21.89
N LYS A 270 9.56 8.91 21.53
CA LYS A 270 10.33 10.13 21.25
C LYS A 270 9.84 10.82 19.97
N VAL A 271 9.43 10.05 18.97
CA VAL A 271 8.83 10.56 17.73
C VAL A 271 7.42 11.08 17.97
N LEU A 272 6.60 10.35 18.74
CA LEU A 272 5.25 10.78 19.13
C LEU A 272 5.25 12.05 19.99
N ALA A 273 6.31 12.26 20.78
CA ALA A 273 6.48 13.41 21.66
C ALA A 273 7.17 14.62 20.98
N LEU A 274 7.43 14.56 19.66
CA LEU A 274 8.09 15.67 18.97
C LEU A 274 7.31 16.99 19.16
N PRO A 275 7.98 18.07 19.63
CA PRO A 275 7.34 19.30 20.06
C PRO A 275 7.04 20.22 18.87
N PHE A 276 6.15 19.77 17.98
CA PHE A 276 5.78 20.53 16.79
C PHE A 276 5.10 21.85 17.12
N LYS A 277 5.35 22.88 16.30
CA LYS A 277 4.56 24.12 16.31
C LYS A 277 3.09 23.83 15.98
N GLU A 278 2.17 24.51 16.66
CA GLU A 278 0.72 24.27 16.52
C GLU A 278 0.18 24.42 15.10
N ASN A 279 0.77 25.31 14.30
CA ASN A 279 0.32 25.66 12.96
C ASN A 279 1.05 24.92 11.82
N ILE A 280 1.85 23.89 12.12
CA ILE A 280 2.54 23.11 11.08
C ILE A 280 1.51 22.41 10.17
N ARG A 281 1.71 22.50 8.85
CA ARG A 281 0.84 21.80 7.90
C ARG A 281 1.14 20.30 7.95
N ARG A 282 0.12 19.46 7.76
CA ARG A 282 0.27 17.98 7.81
C ARG A 282 1.38 17.44 6.88
N PRO A 283 1.50 17.86 5.60
CA PRO A 283 2.58 17.38 4.74
C PRO A 283 3.96 17.80 5.23
N ASP A 284 4.10 19.01 5.76
CA ASP A 284 5.37 19.48 6.31
C ASP A 284 5.74 18.66 7.55
N ARG A 285 4.75 18.38 8.43
CA ARG A 285 4.92 17.50 9.59
C ARG A 285 5.39 16.10 9.21
N ASP A 286 4.74 15.48 8.22
CA ASP A 286 5.09 14.15 7.74
C ASP A 286 6.54 14.11 7.20
N ASN A 287 6.90 15.09 6.37
CA ASN A 287 8.26 15.22 5.86
C ASN A 287 9.28 15.44 6.99
N THR A 288 8.97 16.30 7.96
CA THR A 288 9.85 16.54 9.11
C THR A 288 10.06 15.29 9.96
N ILE A 289 9.00 14.48 10.19
CA ILE A 289 9.13 13.20 10.91
C ILE A 289 10.03 12.25 10.12
N ASP A 290 9.81 12.12 8.81
CA ASP A 290 10.57 11.19 7.96
C ASP A 290 12.06 11.56 7.88
N VAL A 291 12.39 12.86 7.86
CA VAL A 291 13.78 13.33 7.94
C VAL A 291 14.35 13.15 9.36
N TYR A 292 13.59 13.46 10.41
CA TYR A 292 14.02 13.27 11.81
C TYR A 292 14.41 11.81 12.12
N ILE A 293 13.70 10.84 11.56
CA ILE A 293 14.00 9.41 11.75
C ILE A 293 15.08 8.89 10.80
N SER A 294 15.47 9.64 9.76
CA SER A 294 16.51 9.22 8.82
C SER A 294 17.92 9.49 9.39
N ASP A 295 18.95 9.14 8.62
CA ASP A 295 20.34 9.47 8.96
C ASP A 295 20.67 10.94 8.65
N ASP A 296 19.75 11.66 8.00
CA ASP A 296 19.85 13.07 7.62
C ASP A 296 19.08 14.00 8.60
N TYR A 297 18.91 13.58 9.85
CA TYR A 297 18.11 14.31 10.84
C TYR A 297 18.59 15.76 11.09
N GLU A 298 19.86 16.07 10.82
CA GLU A 298 20.41 17.43 10.90
C GLU A 298 19.72 18.39 9.92
N ASP A 299 19.13 17.90 8.82
CA ASP A 299 18.36 18.73 7.88
C ASP A 299 17.10 19.35 8.52
N VAL A 300 16.67 18.83 9.68
CA VAL A 300 15.58 19.41 10.48
C VAL A 300 16.01 19.81 11.89
N LEU A 301 17.20 19.43 12.35
CA LEU A 301 17.70 19.73 13.70
C LEU A 301 18.85 20.74 13.76
N ALA A 302 19.44 21.14 12.63
CA ALA A 302 20.50 22.14 12.62
C ALA A 302 20.04 23.48 13.23
N ASP A 303 20.97 24.22 13.83
CA ASP A 303 20.68 25.53 14.43
C ASP A 303 20.19 26.53 13.38
N GLY A 304 19.07 27.21 13.65
CA GLY A 304 18.39 28.08 12.69
C GLY A 304 17.41 27.34 11.76
N VAL A 305 17.39 26.01 11.78
CA VAL A 305 16.47 25.19 10.97
C VAL A 305 15.35 24.60 11.81
N TRP A 306 15.67 24.01 12.96
CA TRP A 306 14.68 23.33 13.82
C TRP A 306 13.57 24.27 14.29
N GLU A 307 13.87 25.55 14.45
CA GLU A 307 12.94 26.61 14.84
C GLU A 307 11.82 26.78 13.82
N ASN A 308 11.96 26.28 12.58
CA ASN A 308 10.88 26.33 11.60
C ASN A 308 9.77 25.32 11.91
N PHE A 309 10.08 24.24 12.63
CA PHE A 309 9.19 23.09 12.80
C PHE A 309 8.76 22.85 14.25
N PHE A 310 9.65 23.13 15.20
CA PHE A 310 9.46 22.77 16.61
C PHE A 310 9.42 23.99 17.55
N THR A 311 8.83 23.82 18.73
CA THR A 311 8.81 24.81 19.82
C THR A 311 10.07 24.78 20.66
N GLU A 312 10.74 23.63 20.71
CA GLU A 312 12.06 23.42 21.32
C GLU A 312 12.85 22.41 20.47
N LYS A 313 14.18 22.47 20.50
CA LYS A 313 15.04 21.56 19.73
C LYS A 313 14.92 20.15 20.28
N PRO A 314 14.36 19.17 19.54
CA PRO A 314 14.29 17.81 20.03
C PRO A 314 15.66 17.14 19.94
N GLU A 315 15.93 16.23 20.88
CA GLU A 315 17.12 15.38 20.82
C GLU A 315 17.02 14.42 19.61
N PRO A 316 18.13 14.13 18.90
CA PRO A 316 18.11 13.21 17.78
C PRO A 316 17.78 11.79 18.25
N LEU A 317 17.05 11.04 17.42
CA LEU A 317 16.83 9.61 17.64
C LEU A 317 18.11 8.86 17.22
N THR A 318 18.90 8.40 18.19
CA THR A 318 20.21 7.79 17.94
C THR A 318 20.08 6.45 17.22
N ARG A 319 21.15 6.01 16.54
CA ARG A 319 21.17 4.72 15.83
C ARG A 319 20.88 3.53 16.76
N GLU A 320 21.38 3.58 17.98
CA GLU A 320 21.17 2.58 19.02
C GLU A 320 19.70 2.55 19.46
N GLU A 321 19.09 3.72 19.69
CA GLU A 321 17.65 3.83 19.99
C GLU A 321 16.79 3.29 18.84
N LYS A 322 17.10 3.66 17.58
CA LYS A 322 16.39 3.14 16.40
C LYS A 322 16.46 1.61 16.35
N LYS A 323 17.66 1.04 16.51
CA LYS A 323 17.89 -0.41 16.48
C LYS A 323 17.15 -1.13 17.62
N ALA A 324 17.18 -0.58 18.83
CA ALA A 324 16.49 -1.13 19.98
C ALA A 324 14.97 -1.09 19.81
N TRP A 325 14.43 -0.03 19.19
CA TRP A 325 13.01 0.08 18.89
C TRP A 325 12.57 -0.90 17.80
N ILE A 326 13.30 -0.99 16.69
CA ILE A 326 13.01 -1.92 15.59
C ILE A 326 13.03 -3.38 16.06
N ALA A 327 13.96 -3.75 16.96
CA ALA A 327 14.05 -5.11 17.49
C ALA A 327 12.78 -5.58 18.25
N GLN A 328 11.92 -4.65 18.68
CA GLN A 328 10.65 -4.95 19.34
C GLN A 328 9.52 -5.29 18.35
N LEU A 329 9.68 -5.00 17.06
CA LEU A 329 8.71 -5.39 16.04
C LEU A 329 8.70 -6.91 15.88
N LYS A 330 7.50 -7.51 15.95
CA LYS A 330 7.26 -8.96 15.89
C LYS A 330 5.96 -9.29 15.16
N GLY A 331 5.81 -10.55 14.76
CA GLY A 331 4.61 -11.06 14.10
C GLY A 331 4.33 -10.43 12.74
N VAL A 332 5.36 -10.02 12.00
CA VAL A 332 5.22 -9.45 10.65
C VAL A 332 5.13 -10.59 9.64
N SER A 333 4.23 -10.43 8.68
CA SER A 333 4.09 -11.31 7.52
C SER A 333 4.78 -10.69 6.30
N LEU A 334 5.44 -11.50 5.49
CA LEU A 334 6.11 -11.04 4.28
C LEU A 334 5.66 -11.86 3.06
N GLY A 335 5.28 -11.16 2.00
CA GLY A 335 5.04 -11.73 0.67
C GLY A 335 6.16 -11.36 -0.32
N SER A 336 6.44 -12.25 -1.27
CA SER A 336 7.28 -11.96 -2.46
C SER A 336 6.58 -12.42 -3.73
N ASP A 337 6.58 -11.58 -4.77
CA ASP A 337 5.92 -11.87 -6.05
C ASP A 337 6.62 -13.00 -6.86
N ALA A 338 7.83 -13.39 -6.47
CA ALA A 338 8.53 -14.57 -6.99
C ALA A 338 9.38 -15.22 -5.88
N PHE A 339 10.16 -16.23 -6.26
CA PHE A 339 11.01 -16.94 -5.32
C PHE A 339 12.14 -16.09 -4.73
N PHE A 340 12.64 -16.51 -3.56
CA PHE A 340 13.88 -15.97 -3.00
C PHE A 340 15.09 -16.74 -3.53
N PRO A 341 16.07 -16.06 -4.16
CA PRO A 341 17.27 -16.73 -4.65
C PRO A 341 18.16 -17.27 -3.53
N PHE A 342 18.25 -16.56 -2.39
CA PHE A 342 19.15 -16.90 -1.28
C PHE A 342 18.56 -16.50 0.07
N GLY A 343 19.10 -17.08 1.16
CA GLY A 343 18.70 -16.82 2.54
C GLY A 343 18.97 -15.39 3.03
N ASP A 344 19.73 -14.57 2.31
CA ASP A 344 19.98 -13.15 2.64
C ASP A 344 18.70 -12.30 2.70
N ASN A 345 17.67 -12.68 1.93
CA ASN A 345 16.33 -12.11 2.02
C ASN A 345 15.69 -12.37 3.39
N ILE A 346 15.84 -13.60 3.89
CA ILE A 346 15.30 -14.03 5.18
C ILE A 346 16.06 -13.34 6.33
N GLU A 347 17.39 -13.25 6.22
CA GLU A 347 18.25 -12.50 7.14
C GLU A 347 17.85 -11.02 7.23
N ARG A 348 17.46 -10.40 6.11
CA ARG A 348 16.95 -9.02 6.12
C ARG A 348 15.54 -8.94 6.71
N ALA A 349 14.65 -9.85 6.33
CA ALA A 349 13.25 -9.87 6.77
C ALA A 349 13.14 -10.03 8.29
N GLN A 350 13.92 -10.95 8.87
CA GLN A 350 13.95 -11.21 10.31
C GLN A 350 14.27 -9.96 11.14
N ARG A 351 15.09 -9.05 10.61
CA ARG A 351 15.46 -7.79 11.30
C ARG A 351 14.30 -6.81 11.43
N SER A 352 13.23 -6.98 10.64
CA SER A 352 11.99 -6.20 10.71
C SER A 352 10.84 -7.03 11.29
N GLY A 353 11.13 -7.99 12.16
CA GLY A 353 10.12 -8.71 12.92
C GLY A 353 9.33 -9.76 12.15
N VAL A 354 9.81 -10.18 10.97
CA VAL A 354 9.13 -11.19 10.15
C VAL A 354 9.19 -12.56 10.82
N GLU A 355 8.02 -13.17 10.95
CA GLU A 355 7.81 -14.52 11.50
C GLU A 355 7.07 -15.44 10.51
N TYR A 356 6.43 -14.87 9.49
CA TYR A 356 5.64 -15.59 8.50
C TYR A 356 5.98 -15.13 7.09
N ILE A 357 6.18 -16.07 6.15
CA ILE A 357 6.55 -15.76 4.77
C ILE A 357 5.70 -16.54 3.77
N ALA A 358 5.30 -15.89 2.67
CA ALA A 358 4.74 -16.55 1.48
C ALA A 358 5.54 -16.15 0.23
N GLN A 359 5.96 -17.14 -0.55
CA GLN A 359 6.71 -16.96 -1.79
C GLN A 359 6.42 -18.08 -2.79
N ALA A 360 6.71 -17.89 -4.07
CA ALA A 360 6.32 -18.84 -5.13
C ALA A 360 6.93 -20.24 -4.99
N GLY A 361 8.13 -20.36 -4.43
CA GLY A 361 9.00 -21.54 -4.51
C GLY A 361 9.67 -21.68 -5.88
N GLY A 362 10.61 -22.63 -6.00
CA GLY A 362 11.26 -22.97 -7.26
C GLY A 362 12.67 -22.37 -7.45
N SER A 363 13.32 -21.93 -6.37
CA SER A 363 14.75 -21.59 -6.42
C SER A 363 15.60 -22.86 -6.45
N ILE A 364 16.72 -22.84 -7.18
CA ILE A 364 17.75 -23.88 -7.08
C ILE A 364 18.30 -24.00 -5.64
N ARG A 365 18.18 -22.90 -4.86
CA ARG A 365 18.66 -22.78 -3.49
C ARG A 365 17.53 -22.64 -2.47
N ASP A 366 16.37 -23.25 -2.75
CA ASP A 366 15.27 -23.30 -1.79
C ASP A 366 15.69 -23.96 -0.47
N ASP A 367 16.62 -24.93 -0.52
CA ASP A 367 17.24 -25.55 0.66
C ASP A 367 17.87 -24.51 1.61
N ASN A 368 18.66 -23.59 1.07
CA ASN A 368 19.29 -22.52 1.84
C ASN A 368 18.27 -21.53 2.43
N VAL A 369 17.22 -21.22 1.66
CA VAL A 369 16.14 -20.33 2.11
C VAL A 369 15.36 -20.98 3.27
N ILE A 370 14.98 -22.25 3.13
CA ILE A 370 14.26 -23.02 4.14
C ILE A 370 15.12 -23.17 5.41
N GLU A 371 16.40 -23.53 5.27
CA GLU A 371 17.33 -23.63 6.41
C GLU A 371 17.45 -22.30 7.16
N THR A 372 17.50 -21.17 6.43
CA THR A 372 17.58 -19.84 7.03
C THR A 372 16.28 -19.48 7.76
N CYS A 373 15.12 -19.86 7.24
CA CYS A 373 13.86 -19.72 7.98
C CYS A 373 13.84 -20.57 9.25
N ASP A 374 14.24 -21.84 9.16
CA ASP A 374 14.32 -22.76 10.30
C ASP A 374 15.25 -22.25 11.41
N LYS A 375 16.40 -21.67 11.03
CA LYS A 375 17.34 -21.01 11.95
C LYS A 375 16.67 -19.93 12.81
N TYR A 376 15.68 -19.23 12.26
CA TYR A 376 14.97 -18.13 12.93
C TYR A 376 13.56 -18.51 13.42
N GLY A 377 13.13 -19.75 13.24
CA GLY A 377 11.78 -20.19 13.60
C GLY A 377 10.67 -19.60 12.71
N ILE A 378 11.02 -19.07 11.54
CA ILE A 378 10.06 -18.44 10.61
C ILE A 378 9.25 -19.54 9.91
N ALA A 379 7.93 -19.42 9.93
CA ALA A 379 7.05 -20.29 9.14
C ALA A 379 6.95 -19.75 7.71
N MET A 380 7.18 -20.61 6.72
CA MET A 380 7.12 -20.23 5.30
C MET A 380 6.12 -21.10 4.56
N ALA A 381 5.39 -20.50 3.62
CA ALA A 381 4.57 -21.17 2.63
C ALA A 381 5.13 -20.97 1.20
N PHE A 382 5.13 -22.05 0.43
CA PHE A 382 5.39 -22.05 -1.01
C PHE A 382 4.06 -22.06 -1.76
N THR A 383 3.73 -20.95 -2.42
CA THR A 383 2.42 -20.76 -3.06
C THR A 383 2.31 -21.45 -4.42
N GLY A 384 3.45 -21.77 -5.08
CA GLY A 384 3.46 -22.22 -6.47
C GLY A 384 3.03 -21.14 -7.48
N LEU A 385 2.82 -19.91 -7.03
CA LEU A 385 2.23 -18.83 -7.83
C LEU A 385 3.18 -17.63 -7.91
N ARG A 386 3.59 -17.29 -9.13
CA ARG A 386 4.36 -16.07 -9.43
C ARG A 386 3.40 -14.93 -9.81
N LEU A 387 3.66 -13.74 -9.27
CA LEU A 387 2.77 -12.57 -9.33
C LEU A 387 3.42 -11.37 -10.05
N PHE A 388 4.08 -11.60 -11.18
CA PHE A 388 4.67 -10.48 -11.93
C PHE A 388 3.61 -9.56 -12.54
N HIS A 389 3.88 -8.25 -12.50
CA HIS A 389 3.00 -7.21 -13.02
C HIS A 389 3.82 -6.09 -13.70
N HIS A 390 3.51 -5.79 -14.98
CA HIS A 390 4.28 -4.89 -15.87
C HIS A 390 3.43 -4.19 -16.93
#